data_AF-A0A3S9VYY3-F1
#
_entry.id   AF-A0A3S9VYY3-F1
#
_cell.length_a   1.000
_cell.length_b   1.000
_cell.length_c   1.000
_cell.angle_alpha   90.00
_cell.angle_beta   90.00
_cell.angle_gamma   90.00
#
_symmetry.space_group_name_H-M   'P 1'
#
loop_
_entity.id
_entity.type
_entity.pdbx_description
1 polymer ?
#
loop_
_entity_poly.entity_id
_entity_poly.type
_entity_poly.pdbx_seq_one_letter_code
_entity_poly.pdbx_strand_id
1 'polypeptide(L)'
;MKRINYFFFILIVSICVSCYEDKGNYDYIDIENIEIEKFVSVYKTLGDTVKIEPKFNIDLPENASYLSYEWSIDGKKRPEDPNWNSRNFFWIADEIISTFNLILKVTDERYGISYMQQGYISISGEFDASFSWMILSEQEGKTMLSFFKTVDTEWSADWSSMTITEWKEYKDLYPSRNGGIELGQGPISMREHYCADYDVRAGNIWIFSESGAVDLEGVGLTKDIDLNQTFMGGVPAGVTIQGGVFMIQTDVVYDQYGHLYSRVKSDNQLFNSDYFLPEPMKYEGKILEQCEPVLGRYLMYTARYTPIIDKKNSRLLAIIDGKINWDDDPLKGAANIIEVPGAAVLGAGEVLPANYIPLNDFSGYEIVSMQYRKLTPVNSSTTYPAFNILFKNENGDLYLEEFALERESGADGYYMEVSNVKVFELNGLGGIPSSMVIPPYTTSNYAFFAVGNVLYMLDKDTRILSKYLEFNARITAMDAENMQQNQYVAVGLENGEFHVVNIVNAKNRPETDRIMCSSKERFGKILQINWKIGNGYSSWN
;
A
#
# COMPACT_ATOMS: atom_id res chain seq x y z
N MET A 1 71.26 -37.92 -28.89
CA MET A 1 69.82 -37.89 -28.56
C MET A 1 69.49 -39.02 -27.60
N LYS A 2 68.72 -38.69 -26.55
CA LYS A 2 67.93 -39.57 -25.65
C LYS A 2 68.69 -40.48 -24.68
N ARG A 3 69.17 -39.90 -23.57
CA ARG A 3 69.25 -40.55 -22.25
C ARG A 3 68.60 -39.64 -21.21
N ILE A 4 67.28 -39.59 -21.30
CA ILE A 4 66.37 -39.11 -20.26
C ILE A 4 65.42 -40.29 -20.03
N ASN A 5 64.99 -40.50 -18.79
CA ASN A 5 64.00 -41.51 -18.34
C ASN A 5 64.51 -42.83 -17.76
N TYR A 6 65.29 -42.76 -16.68
CA TYR A 6 65.22 -43.82 -15.65
C TYR A 6 64.69 -43.31 -14.31
N PHE A 7 64.91 -42.02 -13.98
CA PHE A 7 64.34 -41.39 -12.79
C PHE A 7 62.82 -41.15 -12.91
N PHE A 8 62.34 -40.82 -14.11
CA PHE A 8 60.91 -40.65 -14.39
C PHE A 8 60.11 -41.95 -14.32
N PHE A 9 60.73 -43.10 -14.57
CA PHE A 9 60.04 -44.39 -14.57
C PHE A 9 59.79 -44.92 -13.15
N ILE A 10 60.71 -44.63 -12.21
CA ILE A 10 60.56 -44.99 -10.79
C ILE A 10 59.54 -44.05 -10.10
N LEU A 11 59.52 -42.77 -10.47
CA LEU A 11 58.53 -41.81 -9.96
C LEU A 11 57.10 -42.15 -10.43
N ILE A 12 56.92 -42.64 -11.67
CA ILE A 12 55.62 -43.07 -12.20
C ILE A 12 55.07 -44.31 -11.48
N VAL A 13 55.93 -45.27 -11.11
CA VAL A 13 55.49 -46.48 -10.38
C VAL A 13 55.05 -46.16 -8.94
N SER A 14 55.61 -45.12 -8.30
CA SER A 14 55.16 -44.66 -6.97
C SER A 14 53.84 -43.88 -7.00
N ILE A 15 53.47 -43.25 -8.12
CA ILE A 15 52.19 -42.54 -8.29
C ILE A 15 51.06 -43.55 -8.63
N CYS A 16 51.39 -44.75 -9.09
CA CYS A 16 50.41 -45.82 -9.37
C CYS A 16 49.97 -46.64 -8.14
N VAL A 17 50.44 -46.35 -6.92
CA VAL A 17 50.03 -47.05 -5.69
C VAL A 17 49.14 -46.18 -4.77
N SER A 18 48.81 -44.94 -5.16
CA SER A 18 47.90 -44.08 -4.36
C SER A 18 46.44 -44.14 -4.78
N CYS A 19 46.08 -44.99 -5.73
CA CYS A 19 44.70 -45.49 -5.85
C CYS A 19 44.75 -46.98 -5.59
N TYR A 20 45.03 -47.37 -4.35
CA TYR A 20 44.54 -48.65 -3.88
C TYR A 20 43.02 -48.55 -4.02
N GLU A 21 42.46 -49.16 -5.05
CA GLU A 21 41.02 -49.40 -5.14
C GLU A 21 40.65 -50.08 -3.83
N ASP A 22 39.89 -49.34 -3.03
CA ASP A 22 39.26 -49.88 -1.86
C ASP A 22 38.35 -51.02 -2.31
N LYS A 23 38.88 -52.24 -2.25
CA LYS A 23 38.12 -53.48 -2.39
C LYS A 23 37.42 -53.83 -1.08
N GLY A 24 37.06 -52.82 -0.30
CA GLY A 24 36.03 -52.95 0.70
C GLY A 24 34.79 -53.50 0.03
N ASN A 25 34.43 -54.72 0.41
CA ASN A 25 33.08 -55.21 0.22
C ASN A 25 32.21 -54.39 1.18
N TYR A 26 31.89 -53.16 0.77
CA TYR A 26 30.98 -52.32 1.49
C TYR A 26 29.59 -52.89 1.28
N ASP A 27 29.03 -53.44 2.34
CA ASP A 27 27.59 -53.66 2.41
C ASP A 27 26.97 -52.25 2.48
N TYR A 28 26.68 -51.67 1.32
CA TYR A 28 25.87 -50.47 1.23
C TYR A 28 24.49 -50.83 1.74
N ILE A 29 24.14 -50.28 2.90
CA ILE A 29 22.76 -50.28 3.34
C ILE A 29 22.02 -49.36 2.38
N ASP A 30 21.01 -49.89 1.70
CA ASP A 30 20.12 -49.08 0.87
C ASP A 30 19.27 -48.23 1.83
N ILE A 31 19.71 -46.99 2.05
CA ILE A 31 19.04 -46.05 2.95
C ILE A 31 18.00 -45.32 2.11
N GLU A 32 16.73 -45.49 2.49
CA GLU A 32 15.62 -44.77 1.88
C GLU A 32 15.83 -43.25 2.08
N ASN A 33 16.02 -42.52 0.97
CA ASN A 33 16.37 -41.10 0.99
C ASN A 33 15.16 -40.26 1.41
N ILE A 34 15.25 -39.55 2.54
CA ILE A 34 14.21 -38.62 2.97
C ILE A 34 14.37 -37.31 2.20
N GLU A 35 13.43 -37.03 1.31
CA GLU A 35 13.31 -35.73 0.66
C GLU A 35 12.20 -34.92 1.31
N ILE A 36 12.51 -33.67 1.64
CA ILE A 36 11.57 -32.73 2.27
C ILE A 36 11.04 -31.81 1.16
N GLU A 37 9.72 -31.79 0.97
CA GLU A 37 9.10 -30.93 -0.04
C GLU A 37 9.34 -29.45 0.25
N LYS A 38 9.31 -28.63 -0.80
CA LYS A 38 9.50 -27.18 -0.70
C LYS A 38 8.41 -26.55 0.17
N PHE A 39 8.82 -25.68 1.11
CA PHE A 39 7.88 -24.94 1.95
C PHE A 39 7.12 -23.89 1.15
N VAL A 40 5.85 -23.69 1.52
CA VAL A 40 5.13 -22.47 1.17
C VAL A 40 5.82 -21.30 1.87
N SER A 41 5.98 -20.18 1.17
CA SER A 41 6.57 -18.97 1.75
C SER A 41 5.68 -18.44 2.87
N VAL A 42 6.29 -18.10 4.02
CA VAL A 42 5.57 -17.60 5.19
C VAL A 42 5.57 -16.07 5.17
N TYR A 43 4.38 -15.48 5.25
CA TYR A 43 4.17 -14.05 5.42
C TYR A 43 3.22 -13.85 6.61
N LYS A 44 3.76 -13.36 7.72
CA LYS A 44 3.01 -13.11 8.96
C LYS A 44 3.48 -11.80 9.60
N THR A 45 2.86 -11.41 10.70
CA THR A 45 3.26 -10.23 11.48
C THR A 45 3.58 -10.61 12.92
N LEU A 46 4.18 -9.71 13.68
CA LEU A 46 4.38 -9.89 15.12
C LEU A 46 3.09 -10.31 15.85
N GLY A 47 3.22 -11.30 16.73
CA GLY A 47 2.15 -11.91 17.50
C GLY A 47 1.37 -13.00 16.77
N ASP A 48 1.52 -13.15 15.45
CA ASP A 48 0.85 -14.21 14.71
C ASP A 48 1.53 -15.57 14.94
N THR A 49 0.74 -16.63 14.78
CA THR A 49 1.27 -18.00 14.82
C THR A 49 1.78 -18.42 13.43
N VAL A 50 3.03 -18.87 13.38
CA VAL A 50 3.63 -19.56 12.24
C VAL A 50 3.52 -21.06 12.46
N LYS A 51 2.86 -21.75 11.53
CA LYS A 51 2.74 -23.21 11.53
C LYS A 51 3.23 -23.77 10.19
N ILE A 52 4.13 -24.73 10.24
CA ILE A 52 4.60 -25.44 9.04
C ILE A 52 4.53 -26.95 9.30
N GLU A 53 3.85 -27.64 8.41
CA GLU A 53 3.75 -29.11 8.42
C GLU A 53 4.53 -29.65 7.21
N PRO A 54 5.78 -30.11 7.41
CA PRO A 54 6.61 -30.59 6.32
C PRO A 54 6.00 -31.85 5.68
N LYS A 55 6.03 -31.87 4.34
CA LYS A 55 5.72 -33.05 3.55
C LYS A 55 7.00 -33.73 3.12
N PHE A 56 6.95 -35.06 3.05
CA PHE A 56 8.08 -35.90 2.72
C PHE A 56 7.72 -36.79 1.54
N ASN A 57 8.71 -37.17 0.75
CA ASN A 57 8.53 -38.14 -0.34
C ASN A 57 8.10 -39.54 0.12
N ILE A 58 8.26 -39.85 1.41
CA ILE A 58 7.89 -41.11 2.05
C ILE A 58 7.06 -40.86 3.32
N ASP A 59 6.23 -41.84 3.68
CA ASP A 59 5.42 -41.78 4.90
C ASP A 59 6.29 -42.04 6.14
N LEU A 60 6.66 -40.96 6.83
CA LEU A 60 7.38 -41.03 8.09
C LEU A 60 6.42 -41.21 9.28
N PRO A 61 6.64 -42.20 10.17
CA PRO A 61 5.86 -42.35 11.40
C PRO A 61 5.90 -41.07 12.23
N GLU A 62 4.74 -40.68 12.79
CA GLU A 62 4.62 -39.45 13.58
C GLU A 62 5.53 -39.44 14.81
N ASN A 63 5.73 -40.61 15.43
CA ASN A 63 6.60 -40.82 16.59
C ASN A 63 7.86 -41.64 16.24
N ALA A 64 8.55 -41.28 15.16
CA ALA A 64 9.82 -41.89 14.79
C ALA A 64 10.95 -41.45 15.74
N SER A 65 11.17 -42.19 16.83
CA SER A 65 12.23 -41.90 17.83
C SER A 65 13.66 -41.90 17.27
N TYR A 66 13.86 -42.45 16.07
CA TYR A 66 15.15 -42.44 15.37
C TYR A 66 15.37 -41.19 14.53
N LEU A 67 14.37 -40.31 14.42
CA LEU A 67 14.48 -39.03 13.72
C LEU A 67 14.56 -37.89 14.73
N SER A 68 15.53 -37.01 14.55
CA SER A 68 15.57 -35.71 15.21
C SER A 68 15.26 -34.59 14.23
N TYR A 69 14.54 -33.58 14.71
CA TYR A 69 14.12 -32.42 13.93
C TYR A 69 14.75 -31.17 14.54
N GLU A 70 15.30 -30.32 13.70
CA GLU A 70 15.90 -29.07 14.11
C GLU A 70 15.47 -27.96 13.16
N TRP A 71 14.85 -26.91 13.72
CA TRP A 71 14.49 -25.71 12.97
C TRP A 71 15.45 -24.58 13.29
N SER A 72 15.79 -23.81 12.27
CA SER A 72 16.53 -22.56 12.44
C SER A 72 16.01 -21.48 11.51
N ILE A 73 16.09 -20.23 11.97
CA ILE A 73 15.81 -19.05 11.16
C ILE A 73 17.06 -18.20 11.16
N ASP A 74 17.68 -18.02 9.99
CA ASP A 74 18.93 -17.29 9.82
C ASP A 74 20.06 -17.77 10.77
N GLY A 75 20.12 -19.09 10.96
CA GLY A 75 21.09 -19.74 11.85
C GLY A 75 20.74 -19.66 13.35
N LYS A 76 19.71 -18.89 13.75
CA LYS A 76 19.22 -18.86 15.14
C LYS A 76 18.35 -20.08 15.41
N LYS A 77 18.58 -20.72 16.56
CA LYS A 77 17.79 -21.85 17.09
C LYS A 77 17.15 -21.44 18.41
N ARG A 78 16.05 -22.09 18.79
CA ARG A 78 15.41 -21.92 20.10
C ARG A 78 15.27 -23.28 20.81
N PRO A 79 16.37 -23.89 21.27
CA PRO A 79 16.35 -25.20 21.94
C PRO A 79 15.49 -25.23 23.21
N GLU A 80 15.26 -24.07 23.83
CA GLU A 80 14.41 -23.89 25.02
C GLU A 80 12.91 -23.95 24.74
N ASP A 81 12.48 -23.78 23.48
CA ASP A 81 11.07 -23.89 23.10
C ASP A 81 10.75 -25.34 22.72
N PRO A 82 9.93 -26.07 23.51
CA PRO A 82 9.63 -27.47 23.27
C PRO A 82 8.89 -27.73 21.96
N ASN A 83 8.26 -26.71 21.35
CA ASN A 83 7.55 -26.82 20.07
C ASN A 83 8.41 -26.36 18.88
N TRP A 84 9.59 -25.78 19.12
CA TRP A 84 10.46 -25.29 18.06
C TRP A 84 11.19 -26.41 17.32
N ASN A 85 11.62 -27.46 18.03
CA ASN A 85 12.38 -28.58 17.47
C ASN A 85 11.53 -29.84 17.27
N SER A 86 10.24 -29.69 17.00
CA SER A 86 9.36 -30.79 16.60
C SER A 86 9.33 -30.99 15.08
N ARG A 87 8.75 -32.12 14.64
CA ARG A 87 8.49 -32.40 13.22
C ARG A 87 7.76 -31.24 12.53
N ASN A 88 6.68 -30.78 13.16
CA ASN A 88 5.95 -29.59 12.71
C ASN A 88 6.55 -28.36 13.36
N PHE A 89 6.70 -27.29 12.60
CA PHE A 89 7.16 -26.02 13.12
C PHE A 89 5.99 -25.27 13.76
N PHE A 90 6.22 -24.75 14.96
CA PHE A 90 5.30 -23.84 15.63
C PHE A 90 6.10 -22.69 16.25
N TRP A 91 5.71 -21.46 15.94
CA TRP A 91 6.32 -20.26 16.51
C TRP A 91 5.28 -19.15 16.63
N ILE A 92 5.17 -18.53 17.80
CA ILE A 92 4.46 -17.26 17.97
C ILE A 92 5.47 -16.16 17.66
N ALA A 93 5.28 -15.48 16.53
CA ALA A 93 6.25 -14.55 15.98
C ALA A 93 6.52 -13.38 16.93
N ASP A 94 7.73 -13.27 17.44
CA ASP A 94 8.17 -12.26 18.41
C ASP A 94 9.37 -11.43 17.91
N GLU A 95 9.80 -11.66 16.67
CA GLU A 95 10.91 -10.96 16.03
C GLU A 95 10.56 -10.59 14.58
N ILE A 96 10.82 -9.34 14.19
CA ILE A 96 10.72 -8.89 12.80
C ILE A 96 11.90 -9.46 12.02
N ILE A 97 11.61 -10.21 10.95
CA ILE A 97 12.64 -10.88 10.16
C ILE A 97 12.18 -11.07 8.73
N SER A 98 13.10 -11.08 7.78
CA SER A 98 12.82 -11.41 6.38
C SER A 98 14.05 -12.10 5.81
N THR A 99 13.95 -13.40 5.57
CA THR A 99 15.09 -14.23 5.17
C THR A 99 14.66 -15.44 4.37
N PHE A 100 15.54 -15.89 3.49
CA PHE A 100 15.43 -17.20 2.84
C PHE A 100 15.97 -18.33 3.71
N ASN A 101 16.48 -18.06 4.91
CA ASN A 101 17.15 -19.05 5.76
C ASN A 101 16.23 -19.65 6.84
N LEU A 102 14.95 -19.92 6.51
CA LEU A 102 14.14 -20.83 7.33
C LEU A 102 14.52 -22.26 6.95
N ILE A 103 15.14 -22.99 7.86
CA ILE A 103 15.73 -24.31 7.58
C ILE A 103 15.14 -25.34 8.51
N LEU A 104 14.64 -26.44 7.94
CA LEU A 104 14.43 -27.70 8.64
C LEU A 104 15.59 -28.63 8.34
N LYS A 105 16.21 -29.17 9.40
CA LYS A 105 17.12 -30.28 9.33
C LYS A 105 16.49 -31.50 10.00
N VAL A 106 16.43 -32.62 9.28
CA VAL A 106 15.99 -33.92 9.79
C VAL A 106 17.19 -34.85 9.83
N THR A 107 17.51 -35.43 10.98
CA THR A 107 18.62 -36.39 11.11
C THR A 107 18.07 -37.78 11.39
N ASP A 108 18.46 -38.76 10.59
CA ASP A 108 18.28 -40.18 10.92
C ASP A 108 19.44 -40.66 11.79
N GLU A 109 19.17 -40.78 13.08
CA GLU A 109 20.14 -41.12 14.11
C GLU A 109 20.68 -42.55 13.98
N ARG A 110 20.02 -43.43 13.20
CA ARG A 110 20.51 -44.80 12.94
C ARG A 110 21.76 -44.78 12.07
N TYR A 111 21.84 -43.82 11.16
CA TYR A 111 22.89 -43.72 10.14
C TYR A 111 23.74 -42.45 10.27
N GLY A 112 23.32 -41.49 11.11
CA GLY A 112 23.98 -40.20 11.26
C GLY A 112 23.87 -39.31 10.02
N ILE A 113 22.84 -39.53 9.20
CA ILE A 113 22.60 -38.79 7.94
C ILE A 113 21.58 -37.69 8.19
N SER A 114 21.83 -36.50 7.65
CA SER A 114 20.91 -35.37 7.74
C SER A 114 20.40 -34.93 6.37
N TYR A 115 19.12 -34.58 6.34
CA TYR A 115 18.39 -34.05 5.19
C TYR A 115 17.93 -32.63 5.54
N MET A 116 18.01 -31.71 4.57
CA MET A 116 17.71 -30.30 4.83
C MET A 116 16.82 -29.72 3.74
N GLN A 117 15.93 -28.82 4.15
CA GLN A 117 15.15 -27.99 3.27
C GLN A 117 15.14 -26.56 3.77
N GLN A 118 15.13 -25.64 2.82
CA GLN A 118 15.17 -24.20 3.02
C GLN A 118 13.89 -23.56 2.47
N GLY A 119 13.38 -22.55 3.16
CA GLY A 119 12.23 -21.76 2.72
C GLY A 119 12.35 -20.29 3.10
N TYR A 120 11.42 -19.50 2.58
CA TYR A 120 11.33 -18.08 2.85
C TYR A 120 10.35 -17.80 3.99
N ILE A 121 10.76 -16.92 4.91
CA ILE A 121 9.91 -16.39 5.97
C ILE A 121 10.06 -14.87 6.06
N SER A 122 8.92 -14.19 6.21
CA SER A 122 8.82 -12.76 6.47
C SER A 122 7.84 -12.50 7.60
N ILE A 123 8.34 -11.91 8.68
CA ILE A 123 7.56 -11.36 9.79
C ILE A 123 7.72 -9.83 9.76
N SER A 124 6.63 -9.11 9.52
CA SER A 124 6.58 -7.64 9.58
C SER A 124 6.00 -7.14 10.92
N GLY A 125 5.89 -5.82 11.09
CA GLY A 125 5.24 -5.20 12.24
C GLY A 125 3.79 -5.67 12.41
N GLU A 126 3.26 -5.64 13.63
CA GLU A 126 1.91 -6.14 13.98
C GLU A 126 0.81 -5.57 13.07
N PHE A 127 0.98 -4.32 12.64
CA PHE A 127 0.04 -3.58 11.81
C PHE A 127 0.44 -3.48 10.34
N ASP A 128 1.53 -4.13 9.91
CA ASP A 128 1.96 -4.21 8.51
C ASP A 128 1.51 -5.51 7.85
N ALA A 129 0.25 -5.88 8.09
CA ALA A 129 -0.39 -7.04 7.46
C ALA A 129 -0.96 -6.65 6.09
N SER A 130 -0.67 -7.45 5.07
CA SER A 130 -1.31 -7.37 3.76
C SER A 130 -2.84 -7.45 3.88
N PHE A 131 -3.58 -6.78 3.00
CA PHE A 131 -5.05 -6.83 3.00
C PHE A 131 -5.69 -6.37 4.31
N SER A 132 -5.16 -5.28 4.87
CA SER A 132 -5.63 -4.73 6.15
C SER A 132 -5.95 -3.24 6.02
N TRP A 133 -6.82 -2.74 6.90
CA TRP A 133 -7.33 -1.37 6.82
C TRP A 133 -7.27 -0.68 8.16
N MET A 134 -6.80 0.57 8.14
CA MET A 134 -6.99 1.54 9.20
C MET A 134 -8.38 2.18 9.05
N ILE A 135 -9.03 2.40 10.18
CA ILE A 135 -10.39 2.93 10.26
C ILE A 135 -10.37 4.11 11.22
N LEU A 136 -10.65 5.30 10.71
CA LEU A 136 -10.83 6.52 11.50
C LEU A 136 -12.33 6.72 11.73
N SER A 137 -12.72 6.81 12.99
CA SER A 137 -14.13 6.93 13.35
C SER A 137 -14.35 7.88 14.53
N GLU A 138 -15.60 8.30 14.70
CA GLU A 138 -16.09 9.02 15.86
C GLU A 138 -16.95 8.10 16.72
N GLN A 139 -16.69 8.05 18.02
CA GLN A 139 -17.61 7.44 18.98
C GLN A 139 -17.72 8.35 20.21
N GLU A 140 -18.95 8.78 20.53
CA GLU A 140 -19.21 9.65 21.70
C GLU A 140 -18.36 10.94 21.69
N GLY A 141 -18.14 11.51 20.50
CA GLY A 141 -17.29 12.69 20.29
C GLY A 141 -15.79 12.42 20.27
N LYS A 142 -15.34 11.20 20.61
CA LYS A 142 -13.93 10.82 20.62
C LYS A 142 -13.45 10.40 19.23
N THR A 143 -12.21 10.77 18.92
CA THR A 143 -11.47 10.27 17.76
C THR A 143 -10.95 8.87 18.05
N MET A 144 -11.32 7.91 17.20
CA MET A 144 -10.99 6.50 17.35
C MET A 144 -10.12 6.07 16.16
N LEU A 145 -8.96 5.47 16.46
CA LEU A 145 -8.15 4.78 15.44
C LEU A 145 -8.32 3.27 15.63
N SER A 146 -8.95 2.62 14.68
CA SER A 146 -9.20 1.16 14.69
C SER A 146 -8.48 0.50 13.51
N PHE A 147 -8.31 -0.82 13.58
CA PHE A 147 -7.62 -1.60 12.55
C PHE A 147 -8.32 -2.93 12.29
N PHE A 148 -8.58 -3.21 11.01
CA PHE A 148 -8.99 -4.52 10.53
C PHE A 148 -7.76 -5.22 9.96
N LYS A 149 -7.25 -6.23 10.68
CA LYS A 149 -6.06 -7.01 10.31
C LYS A 149 -6.46 -8.31 9.65
N THR A 150 -6.05 -8.53 8.41
CA THR A 150 -6.11 -9.86 7.80
C THR A 150 -5.04 -10.76 8.42
N VAL A 151 -5.44 -11.97 8.82
CA VAL A 151 -4.57 -12.95 9.49
C VAL A 151 -4.23 -14.11 8.53
N ASP A 152 -5.24 -14.61 7.82
CA ASP A 152 -5.06 -15.67 6.83
C ASP A 152 -5.86 -15.43 5.56
N THR A 153 -5.30 -15.93 4.47
CA THR A 153 -5.86 -15.80 3.12
C THR A 153 -5.68 -17.07 2.32
N GLU A 154 -6.60 -17.33 1.40
CA GLU A 154 -6.52 -18.41 0.42
C GLU A 154 -6.62 -17.86 -1.00
N TRP A 155 -5.73 -18.30 -1.88
CA TRP A 155 -5.78 -17.97 -3.30
C TRP A 155 -6.60 -19.00 -4.06
N SER A 156 -7.38 -18.56 -5.04
CA SER A 156 -7.96 -19.45 -6.03
C SER A 156 -6.85 -20.16 -6.82
N ALA A 157 -7.14 -21.37 -7.32
CA ALA A 157 -6.14 -22.20 -8.01
C ALA A 157 -5.49 -21.52 -9.23
N ASP A 158 -6.20 -20.57 -9.85
CA ASP A 158 -5.76 -19.77 -11.00
C ASP A 158 -5.14 -18.42 -10.60
N TRP A 159 -5.00 -18.14 -9.30
CA TRP A 159 -4.45 -16.89 -8.75
C TRP A 159 -5.20 -15.62 -9.15
N SER A 160 -6.45 -15.75 -9.60
CA SER A 160 -7.28 -14.62 -10.04
C SER A 160 -8.03 -13.92 -8.91
N SER A 161 -8.21 -14.61 -7.78
CA SER A 161 -8.91 -14.09 -6.62
C SER A 161 -8.27 -14.58 -5.33
N MET A 162 -8.21 -13.71 -4.34
CA MET A 162 -7.85 -14.07 -2.98
C MET A 162 -9.10 -14.03 -2.09
N THR A 163 -9.14 -14.85 -1.06
CA THR A 163 -10.16 -14.89 -0.02
C THR A 163 -9.50 -14.64 1.33
N ILE A 164 -10.03 -13.73 2.16
CA ILE A 164 -9.66 -13.54 3.55
C ILE A 164 -10.43 -14.59 4.34
N THR A 165 -9.72 -15.51 4.98
CA THR A 165 -10.32 -16.63 5.72
C THR A 165 -10.28 -16.40 7.23
N GLU A 166 -9.33 -15.60 7.70
CA GLU A 166 -9.24 -15.19 9.10
C GLU A 166 -8.82 -13.71 9.20
N TRP A 167 -9.40 -13.01 10.16
CA TRP A 167 -9.07 -11.62 10.46
C TRP A 167 -9.20 -11.33 11.96
N LYS A 168 -8.55 -10.27 12.39
CA LYS A 168 -8.59 -9.74 13.76
C LYS A 168 -8.95 -8.26 13.73
N GLU A 169 -9.84 -7.88 14.63
CA GLU A 169 -10.37 -6.52 14.71
C GLU A 169 -9.80 -5.85 15.97
N TYR A 170 -9.26 -4.65 15.79
CA TYR A 170 -8.76 -3.83 16.87
C TYR A 170 -9.56 -2.55 16.92
N LYS A 171 -10.28 -2.34 18.01
CA LYS A 171 -11.05 -1.13 18.25
C LYS A 171 -10.27 -0.21 19.17
N ASP A 172 -10.15 1.06 18.78
CA ASP A 172 -9.50 2.13 19.56
C ASP A 172 -8.08 1.79 20.05
N LEU A 173 -7.17 1.65 19.09
CA LEU A 173 -5.80 1.23 19.35
C LEU A 173 -4.99 2.25 20.13
N TYR A 174 -5.22 3.55 19.88
CA TYR A 174 -4.29 4.57 20.33
C TYR A 174 -4.07 4.60 21.85
N PRO A 175 -5.11 4.53 22.72
CA PRO A 175 -4.89 4.49 24.17
C PRO A 175 -4.05 3.28 24.62
N SER A 176 -4.29 2.11 24.03
CA SER A 176 -3.53 0.90 24.37
C SER A 176 -2.04 0.99 24.01
N ARG A 177 -1.71 1.78 22.97
CA ARG A 177 -0.34 1.97 22.49
C ARG A 177 0.34 3.19 23.13
N ASN A 178 -0.43 4.14 23.65
CA ASN A 178 0.06 5.45 24.10
C ASN A 178 -0.26 5.73 25.58
N GLY A 179 -0.14 4.71 26.43
CA GLY A 179 -0.21 4.87 27.89
C GLY A 179 -1.59 5.29 28.44
N GLY A 180 -2.66 4.94 27.74
CA GLY A 180 -4.04 5.26 28.12
C GLY A 180 -4.51 6.66 27.70
N ILE A 181 -3.70 7.41 26.94
CA ILE A 181 -4.06 8.73 26.43
C ILE A 181 -5.00 8.58 25.22
N GLU A 182 -6.05 9.40 25.15
CA GLU A 182 -6.99 9.43 24.02
C GLU A 182 -6.44 10.29 22.86
N LEU A 183 -6.86 10.00 21.62
CA LEU A 183 -6.47 10.80 20.43
C LEU A 183 -7.04 12.21 20.43
N GLY A 184 -8.09 12.45 21.23
CA GLY A 184 -8.83 13.71 21.25
C GLY A 184 -10.25 13.54 20.72
N GLN A 185 -10.80 14.64 20.22
CA GLN A 185 -12.19 14.77 19.77
C GLN A 185 -12.26 15.38 18.37
N GLY A 186 -13.37 15.10 17.68
CA GLY A 186 -13.65 15.64 16.34
C GLY A 186 -12.67 15.11 15.29
N PRO A 187 -12.72 13.81 14.93
CA PRO A 187 -11.88 13.27 13.85
C PRO A 187 -12.13 14.02 12.54
N ILE A 188 -11.06 14.35 11.82
CA ILE A 188 -11.13 15.03 10.52
C ILE A 188 -10.65 14.11 9.40
N SER A 189 -9.38 13.69 9.46
CA SER A 189 -8.79 12.84 8.42
C SER A 189 -7.58 12.06 8.93
N MET A 190 -7.12 11.09 8.14
CA MET A 190 -5.85 10.39 8.35
C MET A 190 -5.04 10.22 7.07
N ARG A 191 -3.72 10.17 7.19
CA ARG A 191 -2.81 9.99 6.06
C ARG A 191 -1.59 9.16 6.46
N GLU A 192 -1.46 7.97 5.85
CA GLU A 192 -0.19 7.25 5.83
C GLU A 192 0.79 8.01 4.92
N HIS A 193 2.02 8.18 5.37
CA HIS A 193 3.08 8.89 4.65
C HIS A 193 4.44 8.20 4.83
N TYR A 194 5.40 8.62 4.00
CA TYR A 194 6.65 7.88 3.78
C TYR A 194 7.85 8.82 3.68
N CYS A 195 9.03 8.24 3.86
CA CYS A 195 10.31 8.85 3.59
C CYS A 195 11.07 8.07 2.51
N ALA A 196 12.21 8.61 2.07
CA ALA A 196 13.09 8.01 1.07
C ALA A 196 14.05 6.96 1.65
N ASP A 197 13.97 6.66 2.94
CA ASP A 197 14.79 5.61 3.56
C ASP A 197 14.31 4.23 3.12
N TYR A 198 15.19 3.49 2.44
CA TYR A 198 14.90 2.16 1.92
C TYR A 198 14.84 1.08 3.01
N ASP A 199 15.40 1.34 4.18
CA ASP A 199 15.37 0.41 5.32
C ASP A 199 14.07 0.53 6.12
N VAL A 200 13.34 1.63 5.95
CA VAL A 200 12.04 1.86 6.60
C VAL A 200 10.93 1.11 5.85
N ARG A 201 10.31 0.16 6.54
CA ARG A 201 9.28 -0.74 5.96
C ARG A 201 7.84 -0.35 6.27
N ALA A 202 7.62 0.57 7.20
CA ALA A 202 6.29 0.98 7.64
C ALA A 202 6.17 2.49 7.53
N GLY A 203 5.14 2.98 6.82
CA GLY A 203 4.82 4.41 6.78
C GLY A 203 4.26 4.92 8.10
N ASN A 204 4.65 6.14 8.49
CA ASN A 204 4.03 6.85 9.60
C ASN A 204 2.60 7.28 9.23
N ILE A 205 1.78 7.58 10.23
CA ILE A 205 0.38 7.96 10.02
C ILE A 205 0.05 9.26 10.77
N TRP A 206 -0.29 10.30 10.00
CA TRP A 206 -0.92 11.49 10.55
C TRP A 206 -2.39 11.23 10.83
N ILE A 207 -2.84 11.58 12.04
CA ILE A 207 -4.26 11.65 12.42
C ILE A 207 -4.58 13.12 12.72
N PHE A 208 -5.55 13.68 12.00
CA PHE A 208 -6.02 15.06 12.17
C PHE A 208 -7.36 15.08 12.91
N SER A 209 -7.47 15.93 13.92
CA SER A 209 -8.69 16.14 14.69
C SER A 209 -8.85 17.62 15.08
N GLU A 210 -10.04 18.00 15.55
CA GLU A 210 -10.29 19.33 16.12
C GLU A 210 -9.44 19.60 17.37
N SER A 211 -9.01 18.55 18.07
CA SER A 211 -8.14 18.64 19.25
C SER A 211 -6.66 18.83 18.91
N GLY A 212 -6.29 18.77 17.63
CA GLY A 212 -4.92 18.76 17.15
C GLY A 212 -4.62 17.53 16.29
N ALA A 213 -3.38 17.44 15.82
CA ALA A 213 -2.93 16.35 14.97
C ALA A 213 -1.65 15.73 15.51
N VAL A 214 -1.56 14.41 15.38
CA VAL A 214 -0.43 13.60 15.84
C VAL A 214 0.06 12.72 14.70
N ASP A 215 1.36 12.52 14.62
CA ASP A 215 1.99 11.52 13.77
C ASP A 215 2.28 10.27 14.60
N LEU A 216 1.99 9.10 14.04
CA LEU A 216 2.22 7.80 14.67
C LEU A 216 3.28 7.03 13.89
N GLU A 217 4.20 6.37 14.58
CA GLU A 217 5.12 5.45 13.90
C GLU A 217 4.38 4.22 13.35
N GLY A 218 4.81 3.77 12.17
CA GLY A 218 4.06 2.80 11.37
C GLY A 218 4.03 1.35 11.87
N VAL A 219 4.93 0.97 12.78
CA VAL A 219 5.12 -0.42 13.22
C VAL A 219 4.21 -0.77 14.39
N GLY A 220 4.17 0.09 15.41
CA GLY A 220 3.45 -0.12 16.66
C GLY A 220 2.32 0.88 16.93
N LEU A 221 2.16 1.90 16.07
CA LEU A 221 1.19 3.01 16.22
C LEU A 221 1.38 3.81 17.52
N THR A 222 2.61 3.92 17.99
CA THR A 222 2.98 4.82 19.07
C THR A 222 3.17 6.24 18.53
N LYS A 223 2.87 7.24 19.35
CA LYS A 223 2.98 8.65 18.97
C LYS A 223 4.46 9.02 18.77
N ASP A 224 4.75 9.60 17.60
CA ASP A 224 6.05 10.15 17.26
C ASP A 224 6.11 11.66 17.60
N ILE A 225 5.24 12.46 16.99
CA ILE A 225 5.30 13.93 17.10
C ILE A 225 3.91 14.58 17.03
N ASP A 226 3.74 15.75 17.67
CA ASP A 226 2.56 16.61 17.47
C ASP A 226 2.77 17.55 16.26
N LEU A 227 1.71 17.82 15.50
CA LEU A 227 1.77 18.74 14.36
C LEU A 227 2.27 20.14 14.76
N ASN A 228 1.98 20.59 15.98
CA ASN A 228 2.47 21.89 16.46
C ASN A 228 4.00 21.97 16.50
N GLN A 229 4.69 20.84 16.68
CA GLN A 229 6.14 20.78 16.70
C GLN A 229 6.75 20.78 15.29
N THR A 230 5.95 20.54 14.24
CA THR A 230 6.40 20.53 12.85
C THR A 230 6.20 21.88 12.16
N PHE A 231 5.63 22.88 12.82
CA PHE A 231 5.51 24.26 12.32
C PHE A 231 6.55 25.20 12.92
N MET A 232 7.06 26.13 12.11
CA MET A 232 8.01 27.14 12.57
C MET A 232 7.27 28.14 13.48
N GLY A 233 7.50 28.03 14.78
CA GLY A 233 6.81 28.84 15.79
C GLY A 233 5.43 28.30 16.19
N GLY A 234 5.07 27.09 15.78
CA GLY A 234 3.77 26.47 16.04
C GLY A 234 2.73 26.70 14.94
N VAL A 235 1.64 25.96 14.99
CA VAL A 235 0.51 26.13 14.07
C VAL A 235 -0.08 27.54 14.26
N PRO A 236 -0.40 28.27 13.18
CA PRO A 236 -0.95 29.63 13.31
C PRO A 236 -2.21 29.68 14.17
N ALA A 237 -2.40 30.79 14.90
CA ALA A 237 -3.52 30.92 15.83
C ALA A 237 -4.88 30.86 15.12
N GLY A 238 -5.81 30.08 15.65
CA GLY A 238 -7.15 29.89 15.08
C GLY A 238 -7.19 29.00 13.84
N VAL A 239 -6.08 28.34 13.50
CA VAL A 239 -5.98 27.41 12.37
C VAL A 239 -6.14 25.97 12.85
N THR A 240 -6.98 25.22 12.16
CA THR A 240 -7.16 23.77 12.32
C THR A 240 -6.80 23.11 11.01
N ILE A 241 -5.68 22.39 11.00
CA ILE A 241 -5.22 21.64 9.83
C ILE A 241 -6.14 20.45 9.59
N GLN A 242 -6.67 20.36 8.37
CA GLN A 242 -7.68 19.38 7.96
C GLN A 242 -7.04 18.10 7.40
N GLY A 243 -5.84 18.20 6.84
CA GLY A 243 -5.11 17.09 6.25
C GLY A 243 -3.89 17.55 5.47
N GLY A 244 -3.29 16.64 4.71
CA GLY A 244 -2.15 16.95 3.87
C GLY A 244 -1.75 15.82 2.92
N VAL A 245 -0.80 16.17 2.05
CA VAL A 245 -0.04 15.27 1.18
C VAL A 245 1.43 15.43 1.54
N PHE A 246 2.07 14.30 1.85
CA PHE A 246 3.45 14.23 2.32
C PHE A 246 4.25 13.47 1.27
N MET A 247 4.99 14.19 0.44
CA MET A 247 5.76 13.60 -0.66
C MET A 247 7.19 13.31 -0.20
N ILE A 248 8.10 12.98 -1.11
CA ILE A 248 9.46 12.62 -0.73
C ILE A 248 10.23 13.83 -0.20
N GLN A 249 10.07 14.99 -0.84
CA GLN A 249 10.91 16.16 -0.66
C GLN A 249 10.12 17.38 -0.17
N THR A 250 8.85 17.52 -0.56
CA THR A 250 7.93 18.60 -0.16
C THR A 250 6.69 18.02 0.49
N ASP A 251 6.30 18.56 1.63
CA ASP A 251 5.01 18.25 2.25
C ASP A 251 4.11 19.48 2.19
N VAL A 252 2.81 19.24 2.02
CA VAL A 252 1.78 20.29 2.02
C VAL A 252 0.61 19.88 2.89
N VAL A 253 0.22 20.77 3.79
CA VAL A 253 -0.99 20.65 4.62
C VAL A 253 -1.93 21.80 4.33
N TYR A 254 -3.21 21.61 4.64
CA TYR A 254 -4.24 22.63 4.40
C TYR A 254 -5.14 22.83 5.62
N ASP A 255 -5.58 24.07 5.82
CA ASP A 255 -6.46 24.43 6.93
C ASP A 255 -7.95 24.43 6.58
N GLN A 256 -8.80 24.78 7.55
CA GLN A 256 -10.26 24.82 7.40
C GLN A 256 -10.75 25.87 6.38
N TYR A 257 -9.89 26.81 5.98
CA TYR A 257 -10.16 27.80 4.94
C TYR A 257 -9.57 27.40 3.59
N GLY A 258 -8.88 26.27 3.53
CA GLY A 258 -8.14 25.82 2.35
C GLY A 258 -6.88 26.65 2.07
N HIS A 259 -6.30 27.31 3.08
CA HIS A 259 -4.95 27.85 2.94
C HIS A 259 -3.94 26.71 2.99
N LEU A 260 -2.94 26.75 2.11
CA LEU A 260 -1.89 25.74 2.04
C LEU A 260 -0.65 26.20 2.81
N TYR A 261 -0.02 25.28 3.53
CA TYR A 261 1.26 25.48 4.20
C TYR A 261 2.20 24.37 3.75
N SER A 262 3.44 24.71 3.42
CA SER A 262 4.42 23.72 2.96
C SER A 262 5.70 23.75 3.78
N ARG A 263 6.42 22.63 3.71
CA ARG A 263 7.82 22.51 4.07
C ARG A 263 8.58 21.80 2.97
N VAL A 264 9.88 22.06 2.90
CA VAL A 264 10.82 21.32 2.05
C VAL A 264 11.82 20.64 2.99
N LYS A 265 11.89 19.31 2.90
CA LYS A 265 12.70 18.45 3.78
C LYS A 265 14.20 18.58 3.48
N SER A 266 15.03 19.04 4.41
CA SER A 266 16.49 19.00 4.21
C SER A 266 17.04 17.57 4.12
N ASP A 267 16.39 16.63 4.79
CA ASP A 267 16.66 15.20 4.69
C ASP A 267 15.37 14.43 4.37
N ASN A 268 15.28 13.95 3.13
CA ASN A 268 14.12 13.20 2.67
C ASN A 268 14.07 11.75 3.17
N GLN A 269 15.13 11.26 3.82
CA GLN A 269 15.15 9.95 4.50
C GLN A 269 14.41 9.98 5.84
N LEU A 270 14.07 11.17 6.36
CA LEU A 270 13.26 11.32 7.56
C LEU A 270 11.80 11.61 7.20
N PHE A 271 10.86 11.07 7.99
CA PHE A 271 9.44 11.40 7.88
C PHE A 271 9.18 12.88 8.11
N ASN A 272 9.83 13.43 9.12
CA ASN A 272 9.73 14.81 9.53
C ASN A 272 11.14 15.43 9.56
N SER A 273 11.46 16.24 8.55
CA SER A 273 12.61 17.15 8.58
C SER A 273 12.17 18.54 8.15
N ASP A 274 12.74 19.55 8.81
CA ASP A 274 12.31 20.95 8.71
C ASP A 274 10.85 21.23 9.11
N TYR A 275 10.55 22.52 9.11
CA TYR A 275 9.30 23.07 9.58
C TYR A 275 8.38 23.51 8.44
N PHE A 276 7.09 23.29 8.60
CA PHE A 276 6.07 24.02 7.85
C PHE A 276 6.21 25.51 8.16
N LEU A 277 6.18 26.32 7.10
CA LEU A 277 6.17 27.77 7.24
C LEU A 277 4.77 28.20 7.72
N PRO A 278 4.68 29.15 8.67
CA PRO A 278 3.40 29.59 9.23
C PRO A 278 2.64 30.55 8.30
N GLU A 279 3.28 31.03 7.24
CA GLU A 279 2.65 31.88 6.23
C GLU A 279 2.02 31.00 5.13
N PRO A 280 0.74 31.21 4.78
CA PRO A 280 0.12 30.53 3.65
C PRO A 280 0.89 30.69 2.34
N MET A 281 0.93 29.61 1.56
CA MET A 281 1.50 29.60 0.22
C MET A 281 0.77 30.60 -0.68
N LYS A 282 1.51 31.13 -1.66
CA LYS A 282 1.01 32.08 -2.64
C LYS A 282 1.26 31.57 -4.05
N TYR A 283 0.33 31.87 -4.95
CA TYR A 283 0.51 31.72 -6.39
C TYR A 283 0.26 33.07 -7.06
N GLU A 284 1.16 33.51 -7.93
CA GLU A 284 1.12 34.84 -8.57
C GLU A 284 0.94 35.99 -7.56
N GLY A 285 1.57 35.88 -6.39
CA GLY A 285 1.52 36.88 -5.33
C GLY A 285 0.23 36.91 -4.49
N LYS A 286 -0.76 36.05 -4.79
CA LYS A 286 -2.00 35.93 -4.03
C LYS A 286 -1.97 34.71 -3.12
N ILE A 287 -2.51 34.83 -1.92
CA ILE A 287 -2.68 33.69 -1.00
C ILE A 287 -3.61 32.67 -1.66
N LEU A 288 -3.21 31.41 -1.61
CA LEU A 288 -4.08 30.29 -1.98
C LEU A 288 -5.07 30.04 -0.85
N GLU A 289 -6.36 30.02 -1.17
CA GLU A 289 -7.47 29.77 -0.25
C GLU A 289 -8.54 28.92 -0.95
N GLN A 290 -9.34 28.18 -0.19
CA GLN A 290 -10.25 27.15 -0.71
C GLN A 290 -9.52 26.11 -1.58
N CYS A 291 -8.26 25.82 -1.24
CA CYS A 291 -7.43 24.85 -1.91
C CYS A 291 -7.41 23.50 -1.18
N GLU A 292 -7.31 22.42 -1.95
CA GLU A 292 -7.21 21.06 -1.42
C GLU A 292 -6.15 20.26 -2.21
N PRO A 293 -5.05 19.80 -1.57
CA PRO A 293 -4.08 18.93 -2.22
C PRO A 293 -4.62 17.50 -2.33
N VAL A 294 -4.39 16.86 -3.47
CA VAL A 294 -4.91 15.52 -3.80
C VAL A 294 -3.78 14.51 -3.88
N LEU A 295 -3.81 13.47 -3.04
CA LEU A 295 -2.79 12.44 -3.03
C LEU A 295 -2.52 11.89 -4.45
N GLY A 296 -1.24 11.83 -4.84
CA GLY A 296 -0.81 11.36 -6.15
C GLY A 296 0.20 10.22 -6.03
N ARG A 297 -0.28 9.01 -5.73
CA ARG A 297 0.53 7.82 -5.41
C ARG A 297 1.56 7.45 -6.51
N TYR A 298 1.16 7.37 -7.78
CA TYR A 298 1.99 6.80 -8.86
C TYR A 298 2.90 7.81 -9.56
N LEU A 299 3.56 8.65 -8.77
CA LEU A 299 4.33 9.79 -9.25
C LEU A 299 5.86 9.57 -9.26
N MET A 300 6.36 8.33 -9.04
CA MET A 300 7.81 8.04 -9.19
C MET A 300 8.31 8.09 -10.63
N TYR A 301 9.64 8.24 -10.71
CA TYR A 301 10.51 8.26 -11.88
C TYR A 301 10.42 9.50 -12.78
N THR A 302 9.24 10.12 -12.95
CA THR A 302 9.10 11.32 -13.79
C THR A 302 8.06 12.35 -13.31
N ALA A 303 7.16 12.01 -12.40
CA ALA A 303 5.97 12.82 -12.15
C ALA A 303 5.89 13.43 -10.74
N ARG A 304 7.04 13.72 -10.11
CA ARG A 304 7.22 14.27 -8.75
C ARG A 304 6.47 15.58 -8.47
N TYR A 305 5.16 15.49 -8.22
CA TYR A 305 4.26 16.60 -7.88
C TYR A 305 3.04 16.07 -7.10
N THR A 306 2.06 16.92 -6.77
CA THR A 306 0.71 16.51 -6.39
C THR A 306 -0.28 17.59 -6.88
N PRO A 307 -1.46 17.23 -7.42
CA PRO A 307 -2.46 18.22 -7.81
C PRO A 307 -3.02 18.97 -6.60
N ILE A 308 -3.42 20.20 -6.83
CA ILE A 308 -4.17 21.05 -5.90
C ILE A 308 -5.43 21.48 -6.62
N ILE A 309 -6.58 21.24 -6.00
CA ILE A 309 -7.85 21.81 -6.45
C ILE A 309 -7.93 23.23 -5.89
N ASP A 310 -7.89 24.25 -6.74
CA ASP A 310 -8.14 25.66 -6.39
C ASP A 310 -9.61 25.98 -6.66
N LYS A 311 -10.47 25.71 -5.67
CA LYS A 311 -11.94 25.85 -5.82
C LYS A 311 -12.35 27.29 -6.04
N LYS A 312 -11.64 28.25 -5.44
CA LYS A 312 -11.95 29.68 -5.55
C LYS A 312 -11.80 30.20 -6.98
N ASN A 313 -10.76 29.76 -7.68
CA ASN A 313 -10.48 30.21 -9.05
C ASN A 313 -10.87 29.17 -10.11
N SER A 314 -11.58 28.12 -9.72
CA SER A 314 -12.05 27.04 -10.61
C SER A 314 -10.96 26.47 -11.52
N ARG A 315 -9.80 26.13 -10.93
CA ARG A 315 -8.65 25.54 -11.66
C ARG A 315 -7.91 24.47 -10.87
N LEU A 316 -7.12 23.67 -11.57
CA LEU A 316 -6.12 22.81 -10.98
C LEU A 316 -4.75 23.46 -11.02
N LEU A 317 -4.04 23.34 -9.91
CA LEU A 317 -2.61 23.61 -9.81
C LEU A 317 -1.89 22.29 -9.53
N ALA A 318 -0.57 22.28 -9.62
CA ALA A 318 0.29 21.21 -9.18
C ALA A 318 1.41 21.79 -8.32
N ILE A 319 1.62 21.24 -7.13
CA ILE A 319 2.81 21.55 -6.32
C ILE A 319 3.87 20.50 -6.58
N ILE A 320 5.08 20.96 -6.85
CA ILE A 320 6.20 20.13 -7.25
C ILE A 320 6.96 19.60 -6.02
N ASP A 321 7.26 18.31 -6.02
CA ASP A 321 7.97 17.66 -4.92
C ASP A 321 9.46 18.03 -4.92
N GLY A 322 10.10 17.97 -6.09
CA GLY A 322 11.51 18.29 -6.28
C GLY A 322 11.96 18.01 -7.71
N LYS A 323 13.22 17.59 -7.91
CA LYS A 323 13.76 17.31 -9.26
C LYS A 323 12.98 16.25 -10.03
N ILE A 324 12.97 16.34 -11.36
CA ILE A 324 12.45 15.28 -12.25
C ILE A 324 13.52 14.25 -12.61
N ASN A 325 14.75 14.70 -12.92
CA ASN A 325 15.84 13.84 -13.39
C ASN A 325 16.73 13.38 -12.22
N TRP A 326 17.38 12.22 -12.37
CA TRP A 326 18.27 11.69 -11.33
C TRP A 326 19.45 12.63 -11.01
N ASP A 327 20.05 13.25 -12.03
CA ASP A 327 21.25 14.09 -11.87
C ASP A 327 20.95 15.54 -11.48
N ASP A 328 19.68 15.95 -11.43
CA ASP A 328 19.29 17.29 -10.99
C ASP A 328 19.52 17.44 -9.46
N ASP A 329 19.63 18.70 -9.00
CA ASP A 329 19.58 19.04 -7.57
C ASP A 329 18.26 18.54 -6.97
N PRO A 330 18.24 17.69 -5.92
CA PRO A 330 17.03 17.19 -5.27
C PRO A 330 15.96 18.25 -5.01
N LEU A 331 16.37 19.48 -4.66
CA LEU A 331 15.51 20.60 -4.30
C LEU A 331 15.00 21.40 -5.52
N LYS A 332 15.44 21.07 -6.74
CA LYS A 332 15.10 21.82 -7.95
C LYS A 332 13.59 21.83 -8.19
N GLY A 333 12.99 22.99 -7.97
CA GLY A 333 11.55 23.21 -8.12
C GLY A 333 10.71 22.70 -6.95
N ALA A 334 11.30 22.22 -5.86
CA ALA A 334 10.57 21.81 -4.66
C ALA A 334 9.67 22.95 -4.15
N ALA A 335 8.43 22.60 -3.79
CA ALA A 335 7.35 23.51 -3.42
C ALA A 335 6.93 24.54 -4.49
N ASN A 336 7.45 24.47 -5.71
CA ASN A 336 6.98 25.33 -6.80
C ASN A 336 5.56 24.94 -7.21
N ILE A 337 4.75 25.93 -7.58
CA ILE A 337 3.36 25.73 -8.00
C ILE A 337 3.25 26.04 -9.48
N ILE A 338 2.59 25.15 -10.23
CA ILE A 338 2.38 25.26 -11.67
C ILE A 338 0.88 25.11 -11.95
N GLU A 339 0.31 25.98 -12.77
CA GLU A 339 -1.06 25.81 -13.25
C GLU A 339 -1.14 24.66 -14.26
N VAL A 340 -2.14 23.78 -14.09
CA VAL A 340 -2.42 22.70 -15.04
C VAL A 340 -3.10 23.32 -16.26
N PRO A 341 -2.65 23.05 -17.51
CA PRO A 341 -3.22 23.68 -18.69
C PRO A 341 -4.63 23.16 -18.98
N GLY A 342 -5.44 24.01 -19.64
CA GLY A 342 -6.75 23.60 -20.16
C GLY A 342 -6.66 22.75 -21.43
N ALA A 343 -5.63 22.95 -22.24
CA ALA A 343 -5.45 22.19 -23.48
C ALA A 343 -4.92 20.78 -23.17
N ALA A 344 -5.57 19.77 -23.73
CA ALA A 344 -5.08 18.40 -23.71
C ALA A 344 -4.27 18.09 -24.98
N VAL A 345 -3.16 17.38 -24.80
CA VAL A 345 -2.37 16.82 -25.89
C VAL A 345 -3.06 15.58 -26.42
N LEU A 346 -3.22 15.52 -27.74
CA LEU A 346 -3.90 14.42 -28.43
C LEU A 346 -2.90 13.59 -29.22
N GLY A 347 -2.96 12.27 -29.03
CA GLY A 347 -2.24 11.32 -29.86
C GLY A 347 -2.79 11.24 -31.29
N ALA A 348 -2.07 10.53 -32.17
CA ALA A 348 -2.50 10.35 -33.56
C ALA A 348 -3.85 9.63 -33.63
N GLY A 349 -4.87 10.32 -34.15
CA GLY A 349 -6.24 9.79 -34.29
C GLY A 349 -7.11 9.93 -33.04
N GLU A 350 -6.58 10.48 -31.94
CA GLU A 350 -7.38 10.81 -30.77
C GLU A 350 -8.19 12.08 -31.01
N VAL A 351 -9.41 12.10 -30.48
CA VAL A 351 -10.32 13.25 -30.53
C VAL A 351 -10.71 13.59 -29.10
N LEU A 352 -10.52 14.85 -28.73
CA LEU A 352 -10.95 15.35 -27.43
C LEU A 352 -12.47 15.17 -27.27
N PRO A 353 -12.97 14.61 -26.16
CA PRO A 353 -14.40 14.51 -25.90
C PRO A 353 -15.08 15.88 -25.97
N ALA A 354 -16.25 15.96 -26.62
CA ALA A 354 -16.97 17.22 -26.80
C ALA A 354 -17.42 17.88 -25.47
N ASN A 355 -17.53 17.08 -24.42
CA ASN A 355 -17.90 17.45 -23.06
C ASN A 355 -16.70 17.49 -22.10
N TYR A 356 -15.47 17.60 -22.62
CA TYR A 356 -14.28 17.84 -21.80
C TYR A 356 -14.40 19.15 -21.02
N ILE A 357 -14.01 19.10 -19.74
CA ILE A 357 -14.02 20.23 -18.82
C ILE A 357 -12.57 20.70 -18.63
N PRO A 358 -12.17 21.87 -19.15
CA PRO A 358 -10.79 22.34 -19.04
C PRO A 358 -10.31 22.46 -17.59
N LEU A 359 -9.14 21.87 -17.30
CA LEU A 359 -8.62 21.82 -15.94
C LEU A 359 -8.07 23.16 -15.41
N ASN A 360 -7.87 24.15 -16.28
CA ASN A 360 -7.50 25.51 -15.89
C ASN A 360 -8.71 26.46 -15.71
N ASP A 361 -9.90 26.04 -16.13
CA ASP A 361 -11.14 26.78 -15.97
C ASP A 361 -12.34 25.83 -16.04
N PHE A 362 -12.76 25.34 -14.87
CA PHE A 362 -13.97 24.56 -14.69
C PHE A 362 -15.10 25.40 -14.08
N SER A 363 -15.14 26.71 -14.37
CA SER A 363 -16.23 27.58 -13.94
C SER A 363 -17.59 27.00 -14.34
N GLY A 364 -18.55 27.01 -13.41
CA GLY A 364 -19.86 26.37 -13.59
C GLY A 364 -19.93 24.91 -13.14
N TYR A 365 -18.82 24.33 -12.68
CA TYR A 365 -18.78 23.00 -12.07
C TYR A 365 -18.23 23.02 -10.64
N GLU A 366 -18.78 22.16 -9.80
CA GLU A 366 -18.26 21.81 -8.48
C GLU A 366 -17.53 20.47 -8.56
N ILE A 367 -16.38 20.34 -7.92
CA ILE A 367 -15.70 19.05 -7.75
C ILE A 367 -16.26 18.34 -6.52
N VAL A 368 -16.87 17.18 -6.73
CA VAL A 368 -17.38 16.32 -5.67
C VAL A 368 -16.27 15.45 -5.08
N SER A 369 -15.38 14.92 -5.92
CA SER A 369 -14.23 14.10 -5.50
C SER A 369 -13.19 14.03 -6.62
N MET A 370 -11.93 13.83 -6.23
CA MET A 370 -10.83 13.54 -7.14
C MET A 370 -10.02 12.35 -6.62
N GLN A 371 -9.72 11.39 -7.48
CA GLN A 371 -9.02 10.15 -7.14
C GLN A 371 -7.84 9.93 -8.09
N TYR A 372 -6.72 9.42 -7.59
CA TYR A 372 -5.58 9.02 -8.42
C TYR A 372 -5.75 7.61 -8.97
N ARG A 373 -5.05 7.32 -10.06
CA ARG A 373 -4.87 5.96 -10.59
C ARG A 373 -3.62 5.87 -11.45
N LYS A 374 -3.23 4.64 -11.71
CA LYS A 374 -2.28 4.24 -12.73
C LYS A 374 -3.06 4.02 -14.04
N LEU A 375 -2.59 4.60 -15.13
CA LEU A 375 -3.22 4.46 -16.45
C LEU A 375 -2.22 3.90 -17.47
N THR A 376 -2.49 2.72 -17.99
CA THR A 376 -1.78 2.15 -19.13
C THR A 376 -2.75 2.08 -20.30
N PRO A 377 -2.61 2.94 -21.34
CA PRO A 377 -3.50 2.91 -22.49
C PRO A 377 -3.44 1.57 -23.23
N VAL A 378 -4.53 1.23 -23.93
CA VAL A 378 -4.61 0.00 -24.71
C VAL A 378 -3.52 0.00 -25.78
N ASN A 379 -2.78 -1.12 -25.88
CA ASN A 379 -1.62 -1.28 -26.79
C ASN A 379 -0.41 -0.38 -26.48
N SER A 380 -0.34 0.22 -25.28
CA SER A 380 0.84 0.94 -24.79
C SER A 380 1.53 0.14 -23.69
N SER A 381 2.87 0.17 -23.67
CA SER A 381 3.65 -0.24 -22.50
C SER A 381 3.90 0.92 -21.52
N THR A 382 3.63 2.16 -21.95
CA THR A 382 3.79 3.36 -21.14
C THR A 382 2.65 3.47 -20.16
N THR A 383 3.00 3.78 -18.91
CA THR A 383 2.05 3.96 -17.84
C THR A 383 2.16 5.36 -17.29
N TYR A 384 1.02 6.01 -17.20
CA TYR A 384 0.89 7.40 -16.81
C TYR A 384 0.31 7.51 -15.39
N PRO A 385 0.77 8.51 -14.61
CA PRO A 385 -0.04 9.02 -13.52
C PRO A 385 -1.31 9.65 -14.08
N ALA A 386 -2.44 9.26 -13.52
CA ALA A 386 -3.73 9.71 -13.97
C ALA A 386 -4.66 9.99 -12.80
N PHE A 387 -5.69 10.77 -13.08
CA PHE A 387 -6.68 11.18 -12.10
C PHE A 387 -8.08 11.04 -12.68
N ASN A 388 -9.05 10.88 -11.80
CA ASN A 388 -10.47 10.91 -12.12
C ASN A 388 -11.12 12.00 -11.26
N ILE A 389 -11.77 12.97 -11.89
CA ILE A 389 -12.54 14.03 -11.21
C ILE A 389 -14.01 13.78 -11.43
N LEU A 390 -14.78 13.83 -10.36
CA LEU A 390 -16.23 13.86 -10.43
C LEU A 390 -16.71 15.31 -10.36
N PHE A 391 -17.09 15.85 -11.51
CA PHE A 391 -17.69 17.17 -11.65
C PHE A 391 -19.21 17.11 -11.51
N LYS A 392 -19.78 18.15 -10.92
CA LYS A 392 -21.21 18.40 -10.84
C LYS A 392 -21.51 19.79 -11.40
N ASN A 393 -22.39 19.91 -12.39
CA ASN A 393 -22.81 21.22 -12.89
C ASN A 393 -23.91 21.86 -12.01
N GLU A 394 -24.32 23.08 -12.35
CA GLU A 394 -25.39 23.81 -11.63
C GLU A 394 -26.76 23.09 -11.65
N ASN A 395 -27.03 22.24 -12.64
CA ASN A 395 -28.26 21.45 -12.73
C ASN A 395 -28.21 20.18 -11.87
N GLY A 396 -27.05 19.84 -11.31
CA GLY A 396 -26.82 18.60 -10.58
C GLY A 396 -26.42 17.40 -11.45
N ASP A 397 -26.18 17.60 -12.76
CA ASP A 397 -25.67 16.57 -13.64
C ASP A 397 -24.21 16.26 -13.30
N LEU A 398 -23.84 14.97 -13.39
CA LEU A 398 -22.55 14.47 -12.96
C LEU A 398 -21.72 13.95 -14.14
N TYR A 399 -20.45 14.34 -14.16
CA TYR A 399 -19.47 13.95 -15.15
C TYR A 399 -18.23 13.39 -14.46
N LEU A 400 -17.88 12.15 -14.76
CA LEU A 400 -16.59 11.59 -14.38
C LEU A 400 -15.60 11.86 -15.51
N GLU A 401 -14.58 12.66 -15.25
CA GLU A 401 -13.49 12.94 -16.18
C GLU A 401 -12.22 12.21 -15.76
N GLU A 402 -11.67 11.36 -16.63
CA GLU A 402 -10.37 10.70 -16.49
C GLU A 402 -9.35 11.40 -17.37
N PHE A 403 -8.15 11.65 -16.85
CA PHE A 403 -7.03 12.20 -17.62
C PHE A 403 -5.70 11.72 -17.06
N ALA A 404 -4.68 11.62 -17.92
CA ALA A 404 -3.29 11.56 -17.51
C ALA A 404 -2.76 12.98 -17.28
N LEU A 405 -1.89 13.13 -16.30
CA LEU A 405 -1.25 14.41 -15.97
C LEU A 405 0.25 14.17 -15.84
N GLU A 406 1.04 14.73 -16.73
CA GLU A 406 2.49 14.55 -16.73
C GLU A 406 3.18 15.85 -16.39
N ARG A 407 4.39 15.72 -15.83
CA ARG A 407 5.27 16.85 -15.63
C ARG A 407 6.36 16.74 -16.68
N GLU A 408 6.50 17.79 -17.46
CA GLU A 408 7.45 17.88 -18.55
C GLU A 408 8.50 18.96 -18.30
N SER A 409 9.59 18.92 -19.06
CA SER A 409 10.64 19.95 -19.04
C SER A 409 10.73 20.65 -20.39
N GLY A 410 10.57 21.97 -20.38
CA GLY A 410 10.74 22.84 -21.54
C GLY A 410 11.88 23.86 -21.35
N ALA A 411 12.05 24.73 -22.34
CA ALA A 411 13.06 25.80 -22.30
C ALA A 411 12.87 26.77 -21.12
N ASP A 412 11.62 27.00 -20.71
CA ASP A 412 11.24 27.95 -19.64
C ASP A 412 11.06 27.29 -18.27
N GLY A 413 11.44 26.01 -18.13
CA GLY A 413 11.33 25.24 -16.89
C GLY A 413 10.34 24.08 -16.97
N TYR A 414 9.81 23.67 -15.82
CA TYR A 414 8.83 22.59 -15.75
C TYR A 414 7.43 23.09 -16.11
N TYR A 415 6.65 22.25 -16.78
CA TYR A 415 5.24 22.50 -17.05
C TYR A 415 4.43 21.21 -16.89
N MET A 416 3.11 21.35 -16.83
CA MET A 416 2.18 20.22 -16.74
C MET A 416 1.59 19.92 -18.12
N GLU A 417 1.43 18.65 -18.47
CA GLU A 417 0.80 18.19 -19.70
C GLU A 417 -0.41 17.31 -19.36
N VAL A 418 -1.55 17.60 -19.99
CA VAL A 418 -2.78 16.80 -19.84
C VAL A 418 -2.96 15.95 -21.08
N SER A 419 -3.21 14.65 -20.92
CA SER A 419 -3.42 13.73 -22.04
C SER A 419 -4.44 12.64 -21.68
N ASN A 420 -4.75 11.74 -22.62
CA ASN A 420 -5.62 10.56 -22.39
C ASN A 420 -7.00 10.88 -21.80
N VAL A 421 -7.60 12.00 -22.19
CA VAL A 421 -8.86 12.49 -21.64
C VAL A 421 -10.05 11.60 -22.04
N LYS A 422 -10.87 11.22 -21.05
CA LYS A 422 -12.18 10.58 -21.24
C LYS A 422 -13.21 11.20 -20.32
N VAL A 423 -14.43 11.40 -20.81
CA VAL A 423 -15.55 11.89 -20.01
C VAL A 423 -16.70 10.89 -20.05
N PHE A 424 -17.26 10.59 -18.87
CA PHE A 424 -18.40 9.70 -18.67
C PHE A 424 -19.53 10.49 -18.02
N GLU A 425 -20.69 10.55 -18.68
CA GLU A 425 -21.91 11.09 -18.10
C GLU A 425 -22.53 10.04 -17.17
N LEU A 426 -22.82 10.41 -15.92
CA LEU A 426 -23.35 9.48 -14.92
C LEU A 426 -24.89 9.49 -14.87
N ASN A 427 -25.50 9.40 -16.06
CA ASN A 427 -26.95 9.34 -16.20
C ASN A 427 -27.51 8.11 -15.45
N GLY A 428 -28.44 8.34 -14.52
CA GLY A 428 -29.05 7.27 -13.72
C GLY A 428 -28.35 6.95 -12.40
N LEU A 429 -27.33 7.73 -12.00
CA LEU A 429 -26.85 7.68 -10.61
C LEU A 429 -27.97 8.16 -9.68
N GLY A 430 -28.23 7.43 -8.59
CA GLY A 430 -29.38 7.66 -7.72
C GLY A 430 -29.38 8.96 -6.91
N GLY A 431 -28.39 9.83 -7.12
CA GLY A 431 -28.18 11.09 -6.42
C GLY A 431 -26.72 11.53 -6.48
N ILE A 432 -26.40 12.64 -5.82
CA ILE A 432 -25.01 13.09 -5.66
C ILE A 432 -24.31 12.15 -4.69
N PRO A 433 -23.20 11.50 -5.09
CA PRO A 433 -22.52 10.56 -4.23
C PRO A 433 -21.78 11.31 -3.12
N SER A 434 -21.82 10.74 -1.91
CA SER A 434 -21.06 11.24 -0.77
C SER A 434 -19.58 10.85 -0.80
N SER A 435 -19.23 9.84 -1.59
CA SER A 435 -17.85 9.42 -1.80
C SER A 435 -17.73 8.67 -3.13
N MET A 436 -16.54 8.72 -3.72
CA MET A 436 -16.16 7.99 -4.93
C MET A 436 -14.81 7.33 -4.67
N VAL A 437 -14.65 6.10 -5.13
CA VAL A 437 -13.35 5.42 -5.16
C VAL A 437 -13.09 4.83 -6.54
N ILE A 438 -11.83 4.92 -6.96
CA ILE A 438 -11.33 4.35 -8.21
C ILE A 438 -10.26 3.33 -7.83
N PRO A 439 -10.44 2.03 -8.15
CA PRO A 439 -9.37 1.06 -7.98
C PRO A 439 -8.12 1.54 -8.75
N PRO A 440 -6.99 1.74 -8.07
CA PRO A 440 -5.96 2.63 -8.58
C PRO A 440 -4.98 1.90 -9.52
N TYR A 441 -4.95 0.57 -9.56
CA TYR A 441 -4.14 -0.20 -10.51
C TYR A 441 -4.87 -0.45 -11.85
N THR A 442 -4.19 -1.04 -12.84
CA THR A 442 -4.72 -1.18 -14.20
C THR A 442 -5.55 -2.45 -14.44
N THR A 443 -5.68 -3.32 -13.42
CA THR A 443 -6.32 -4.64 -13.53
C THR A 443 -7.84 -4.57 -13.71
N SER A 444 -8.49 -3.51 -13.21
CA SER A 444 -9.93 -3.31 -13.36
C SER A 444 -10.24 -1.86 -13.74
N ASN A 445 -11.20 -1.68 -14.64
CA ASN A 445 -11.59 -0.36 -15.14
C ASN A 445 -12.97 0.08 -14.60
N TYR A 446 -13.14 -0.05 -13.29
CA TYR A 446 -14.37 0.31 -12.59
C TYR A 446 -14.24 1.66 -11.87
N ALA A 447 -15.38 2.28 -11.58
CA ALA A 447 -15.51 3.37 -10.63
C ALA A 447 -16.69 3.07 -9.70
N PHE A 448 -16.54 3.35 -8.40
CA PHE A 448 -17.58 3.08 -7.40
C PHE A 448 -18.03 4.35 -6.69
N PHE A 449 -19.33 4.44 -6.41
CA PHE A 449 -19.96 5.63 -5.87
C PHE A 449 -20.89 5.28 -4.71
N ALA A 450 -20.77 5.98 -3.59
CA ALA A 450 -21.65 5.83 -2.43
C ALA A 450 -22.79 6.85 -2.49
N VAL A 451 -24.03 6.38 -2.69
CA VAL A 451 -25.23 7.22 -2.65
C VAL A 451 -26.15 6.68 -1.54
N GLY A 452 -26.17 7.37 -0.40
CA GLY A 452 -26.91 6.90 0.77
C GLY A 452 -26.35 5.56 1.27
N ASN A 453 -27.19 4.52 1.33
CA ASN A 453 -26.81 3.15 1.69
C ASN A 453 -26.49 2.26 0.46
N VAL A 454 -26.43 2.83 -0.75
CA VAL A 454 -26.24 2.07 -1.99
C VAL A 454 -24.87 2.36 -2.59
N LEU A 455 -24.13 1.30 -2.89
CA LEU A 455 -22.90 1.32 -3.67
C LEU A 455 -23.26 1.12 -5.15
N TYR A 456 -22.98 2.11 -5.98
CA TYR A 456 -23.09 2.04 -7.43
C TYR A 456 -21.72 1.72 -8.06
N MET A 457 -21.74 1.10 -9.23
CA MET A 457 -20.56 0.80 -10.03
C MET A 457 -20.78 1.29 -11.46
N LEU A 458 -19.79 2.02 -11.98
CA LEU A 458 -19.61 2.26 -13.41
C LEU A 458 -18.56 1.29 -13.96
N ASP A 459 -18.93 0.51 -14.95
CA ASP A 459 -17.98 -0.16 -15.84
C ASP A 459 -17.56 0.85 -16.92
N LYS A 460 -16.31 1.33 -16.87
CA LYS A 460 -15.83 2.36 -17.80
C LYS A 460 -15.57 1.82 -19.21
N ASP A 461 -15.44 0.50 -19.37
CA ASP A 461 -15.28 -0.11 -20.70
C ASP A 461 -16.63 -0.17 -21.43
N THR A 462 -17.67 -0.61 -20.73
CA THR A 462 -19.02 -0.73 -21.30
C THR A 462 -19.86 0.54 -21.13
N ARG A 463 -19.42 1.47 -20.29
CA ARG A 463 -20.12 2.70 -19.85
C ARG A 463 -21.46 2.42 -19.16
N ILE A 464 -21.60 1.24 -18.56
CA ILE A 464 -22.82 0.84 -17.85
C ILE A 464 -22.68 1.25 -16.38
N LEU A 465 -23.57 2.12 -15.94
CA LEU A 465 -23.78 2.45 -14.54
C LEU A 465 -24.88 1.57 -13.94
N SER A 466 -24.61 0.96 -12.79
CA SER A 466 -25.56 0.04 -12.14
C SER A 466 -25.42 0.04 -10.62
N LYS A 467 -26.49 -0.37 -9.93
CA LYS A 467 -26.44 -0.68 -8.50
C LYS A 467 -25.57 -1.92 -8.30
N TYR A 468 -24.57 -1.83 -7.42
CA TYR A 468 -23.66 -2.93 -7.10
C TYR A 468 -24.00 -3.60 -5.77
N LEU A 469 -24.29 -2.84 -4.72
CA LEU A 469 -24.65 -3.44 -3.43
C LEU A 469 -25.46 -2.45 -2.61
N GLU A 470 -26.35 -2.94 -1.77
CA GLU A 470 -27.08 -2.12 -0.79
C GLU A 470 -26.77 -2.60 0.62
N PHE A 471 -26.55 -1.64 1.51
CA PHE A 471 -26.22 -1.87 2.92
C PHE A 471 -27.40 -1.49 3.82
N ASN A 472 -27.34 -1.93 5.08
CA ASN A 472 -28.36 -1.66 6.09
C ASN A 472 -28.28 -0.24 6.69
N ALA A 473 -27.23 0.52 6.38
CA ALA A 473 -26.99 1.87 6.84
C ALA A 473 -26.25 2.68 5.78
N ARG A 474 -26.21 4.00 5.97
CA ARG A 474 -25.54 4.93 5.06
C ARG A 474 -24.05 4.61 4.97
N ILE A 475 -23.52 4.58 3.74
CA ILE A 475 -22.09 4.50 3.48
C ILE A 475 -21.47 5.87 3.76
N THR A 476 -20.42 5.91 4.59
CA THR A 476 -19.75 7.14 5.01
C THR A 476 -18.28 7.16 4.66
N ALA A 477 -17.66 6.00 4.44
CA ALA A 477 -16.28 5.89 3.99
C ALA A 477 -16.13 4.75 3.00
N MET A 478 -15.21 4.92 2.06
CA MET A 478 -14.80 3.86 1.13
C MET A 478 -13.32 3.98 0.87
N ASP A 479 -12.68 2.85 0.58
CA ASP A 479 -11.34 2.80 0.04
C ASP A 479 -11.22 1.65 -0.97
N ALA A 480 -10.60 1.91 -2.11
CA ALA A 480 -10.36 0.90 -3.15
C ALA A 480 -8.86 0.65 -3.36
N GLU A 481 -8.00 1.27 -2.56
CA GLU A 481 -6.60 0.94 -2.53
C GLU A 481 -6.44 -0.50 -2.03
N ASN A 482 -5.76 -1.32 -2.80
CA ASN A 482 -5.37 -2.68 -2.44
C ASN A 482 -4.22 -3.11 -3.35
N MET A 483 -3.60 -4.26 -3.10
CA MET A 483 -2.52 -4.78 -3.95
C MET A 483 -2.88 -4.83 -5.46
N GLN A 484 -1.87 -5.05 -6.31
CA GLN A 484 -1.85 -4.86 -7.78
C GLN A 484 -3.07 -5.38 -8.60
N GLN A 485 -3.96 -6.20 -8.04
CA GLN A 485 -5.10 -6.79 -8.74
C GLN A 485 -6.44 -6.07 -8.57
N ASN A 486 -6.53 -4.98 -7.78
CA ASN A 486 -7.79 -4.23 -7.57
C ASN A 486 -8.97 -5.14 -7.19
N GLN A 487 -8.79 -5.98 -6.17
CA GLN A 487 -9.75 -7.04 -5.85
C GLN A 487 -10.89 -6.59 -4.95
N TYR A 488 -10.70 -5.52 -4.16
CA TYR A 488 -11.63 -5.14 -3.10
C TYR A 488 -11.94 -3.66 -3.05
N VAL A 489 -13.12 -3.36 -2.51
CA VAL A 489 -13.48 -2.04 -1.98
C VAL A 489 -13.83 -2.25 -0.51
N ALA A 490 -13.15 -1.55 0.39
CA ALA A 490 -13.55 -1.45 1.77
C ALA A 490 -14.67 -0.42 1.90
N VAL A 491 -15.71 -0.73 2.67
CA VAL A 491 -16.89 0.10 2.87
C VAL A 491 -17.17 0.25 4.36
N GLY A 492 -17.22 1.49 4.83
CA GLY A 492 -17.56 1.85 6.21
C GLY A 492 -18.93 2.52 6.27
N LEU A 493 -19.73 2.13 7.26
CA LEU A 493 -21.09 2.62 7.45
C LEU A 493 -21.19 3.57 8.65
N GLU A 494 -22.22 4.41 8.63
CA GLU A 494 -22.54 5.36 9.71
C GLU A 494 -22.82 4.69 11.06
N ASN A 495 -23.31 3.44 11.04
CA ASN A 495 -23.57 2.63 12.24
C ASN A 495 -22.33 1.84 12.72
N GLY A 496 -21.16 2.07 12.12
CA GLY A 496 -19.89 1.45 12.48
C GLY A 496 -19.63 0.05 11.98
N GLU A 497 -20.48 -0.47 11.10
CA GLU A 497 -20.18 -1.67 10.31
C GLU A 497 -19.06 -1.38 9.30
N PHE A 498 -18.12 -2.31 9.16
CA PHE A 498 -17.09 -2.32 8.12
C PHE A 498 -17.24 -3.57 7.26
N HIS A 499 -17.13 -3.43 5.94
CA HIS A 499 -17.24 -4.52 4.99
C HIS A 499 -16.09 -4.50 3.99
N VAL A 500 -15.59 -5.68 3.64
CA VAL A 500 -14.73 -5.88 2.47
C VAL A 500 -15.61 -6.40 1.33
N VAL A 501 -15.73 -5.60 0.27
CA VAL A 501 -16.55 -5.92 -0.91
C VAL A 501 -15.63 -6.44 -2.02
N ASN A 502 -15.94 -7.61 -2.55
CA ASN A 502 -15.21 -8.23 -3.65
C ASN A 502 -15.63 -7.65 -4.99
N ILE A 503 -14.68 -7.09 -5.72
CA ILE A 503 -14.88 -6.46 -7.03
C ILE A 503 -14.14 -7.17 -8.18
N VAL A 504 -13.60 -8.38 -7.93
CA VAL A 504 -13.04 -9.22 -8.99
C VAL A 504 -14.14 -9.51 -10.01
N ASN A 505 -13.92 -9.16 -11.29
CA ASN A 505 -14.93 -9.29 -12.35
C ASN A 505 -16.32 -8.75 -11.93
N ALA A 506 -16.34 -7.59 -11.27
CA ALA A 506 -17.53 -7.03 -10.61
C ALA A 506 -18.79 -7.07 -11.50
N LYS A 507 -18.67 -6.74 -12.79
CA LYS A 507 -19.79 -6.74 -13.75
C LYS A 507 -20.55 -8.07 -13.86
N ASN A 508 -19.90 -9.19 -13.56
CA ASN A 508 -20.48 -10.53 -13.66
C ASN A 508 -20.63 -11.20 -12.29
N ARG A 509 -20.30 -10.52 -11.18
CA ARG A 509 -20.29 -11.13 -9.85
C ARG A 509 -21.70 -11.22 -9.27
N PRO A 510 -22.20 -12.41 -8.86
CA PRO A 510 -23.50 -12.55 -8.20
C PRO A 510 -23.55 -11.74 -6.91
N GLU A 511 -24.72 -11.17 -6.59
CA GLU A 511 -24.88 -10.32 -5.39
C GLU A 511 -24.54 -11.05 -4.09
N THR A 512 -24.85 -12.35 -4.00
CA THR A 512 -24.54 -13.22 -2.85
C THR A 512 -23.04 -13.35 -2.57
N ASP A 513 -22.19 -13.05 -3.55
CA ASP A 513 -20.74 -13.27 -3.50
C ASP A 513 -19.96 -11.93 -3.47
N ARG A 514 -20.67 -10.80 -3.34
CA ARG A 514 -20.08 -9.45 -3.32
C ARG A 514 -19.52 -9.06 -1.96
N ILE A 515 -20.13 -9.53 -0.87
CA ILE A 515 -19.55 -9.33 0.48
C ILE A 515 -18.55 -10.46 0.73
N MET A 516 -17.29 -10.09 0.92
CA MET A 516 -16.22 -11.02 1.24
C MET A 516 -16.19 -11.33 2.73
N CYS A 517 -16.14 -10.28 3.54
CA CYS A 517 -16.23 -10.36 4.99
C CYS A 517 -16.77 -9.05 5.56
N SER A 518 -17.26 -9.13 6.79
CA SER A 518 -17.81 -8.00 7.55
C SER A 518 -17.22 -8.02 8.95
N SER A 519 -16.98 -6.85 9.52
CA SER A 519 -16.56 -6.73 10.91
C SER A 519 -17.61 -7.29 11.86
N LYS A 520 -17.15 -7.88 12.95
CA LYS A 520 -17.98 -8.28 14.09
C LYS A 520 -18.17 -7.09 15.05
N GLU A 521 -17.14 -6.26 15.17
CA GLU A 521 -17.12 -5.03 15.93
C GLU A 521 -17.90 -3.91 15.26
N ARG A 522 -18.29 -2.95 16.09
CA ARG A 522 -18.82 -1.64 15.67
C ARG A 522 -17.80 -0.57 15.98
N PHE A 523 -17.23 0.05 14.95
CA PHE A 523 -16.13 1.00 15.13
C PHE A 523 -16.59 2.43 15.49
N GLY A 524 -17.88 2.68 15.67
CA GLY A 524 -18.44 4.04 15.76
C GLY A 524 -18.75 4.60 14.36
N LYS A 525 -19.14 5.86 14.25
CA LYS A 525 -19.41 6.47 12.94
C LYS A 525 -18.11 6.54 12.16
N ILE A 526 -17.98 5.78 11.06
CA ILE A 526 -16.74 5.73 10.28
C ILE A 526 -16.64 6.96 9.38
N LEU A 527 -15.51 7.66 9.40
CA LEU A 527 -15.25 8.86 8.58
C LEU A 527 -14.29 8.58 7.43
N GLN A 528 -13.26 7.76 7.68
CA GLN A 528 -12.26 7.44 6.67
C GLN A 528 -11.75 6.02 6.86
N ILE A 529 -11.44 5.36 5.75
CA ILE A 529 -10.78 4.07 5.69
C ILE A 529 -9.54 4.25 4.83
N ASN A 530 -8.41 3.71 5.27
CA ASN A 530 -7.20 3.62 4.46
C ASN A 530 -6.70 2.19 4.51
N TRP A 531 -6.52 1.57 3.36
CA TRP A 531 -5.68 0.39 3.22
C TRP A 531 -4.30 0.66 3.80
N LYS A 532 -3.80 -0.26 4.63
CA LYS A 532 -2.42 -0.19 5.11
C LYS A 532 -1.48 -0.67 4.03
N ILE A 533 -0.72 0.26 3.50
CA ILE A 533 0.18 0.01 2.37
C ILE A 533 1.46 -0.68 2.86
N GLY A 534 1.98 -0.28 4.02
CA GLY A 534 3.24 -0.80 4.56
C GLY A 534 4.41 0.07 4.14
N ASN A 535 5.18 -0.33 3.12
CA ASN A 535 6.45 0.31 2.75
C ASN A 535 6.29 1.39 1.66
N GLY A 536 6.97 2.53 1.83
CA GLY A 536 7.03 3.64 0.88
C GLY A 536 7.56 3.32 -0.50
N TYR A 537 8.39 2.27 -0.64
CA TYR A 537 8.80 1.76 -1.95
C TYR A 537 7.58 1.29 -2.75
N SER A 538 6.62 0.61 -2.14
CA SER A 538 5.38 0.20 -2.81
C SER A 538 4.39 1.36 -3.01
N SER A 539 4.60 2.49 -2.33
CA SER A 539 3.65 3.58 -2.32
C SER A 539 3.87 4.59 -3.43
N TRP A 540 5.10 4.75 -3.93
CA TRP A 540 5.39 5.72 -4.97
C TRP A 540 5.78 5.09 -6.33
N ASN A 541 6.04 3.77 -6.40
CA ASN A 541 6.42 3.01 -7.60
C ASN A 541 5.29 2.75 -8.62
#